data_AF-A0A0F7LXX9-F1
#
_entry.id   AF-A0A0F7LXX9-F1
#
_cell.length_a   1.000
_cell.length_b   1.000
_cell.length_c   1.000
_cell.angle_alpha   90.00
_cell.angle_beta   90.00
_cell.angle_gamma   90.00
#
_symmetry.space_group_name_H-M   'P 1'
#
loop_
_entity.id
_entity.type
_entity.pdbx_description
1 polymer ?
#
loop_
_entity_poly.entity_id
_entity_poly.type
_entity_poly.pdbx_seq_one_letter_code
_entity_poly.pdbx_strand_id
1 'polypeptide(L)'
;MEVKNNPAGRLYDLLKAAKKQPPREKVRDVWAKVFDVDPADTALLLTMIADLIILVANTKASIERLENVDNTLYLKPFVKLENLFSQVNLNREC
;
A
#
# COMPACT_ATOMS: atom_id res chain seq x y z
N MET A 1 16.88 14.54 -11.56
CA MET A 1 16.15 13.43 -10.90
C MET A 1 14.76 13.42 -11.51
N GLU A 2 14.47 12.51 -12.45
CA GLU A 2 13.13 12.42 -13.02
C GLU A 2 12.17 11.96 -11.91
N VAL A 3 11.35 12.88 -11.41
CA VAL A 3 10.22 12.56 -10.54
C VAL A 3 9.19 11.88 -11.43
N LYS A 4 9.36 10.57 -11.62
CA LYS A 4 8.33 9.72 -12.23
C LYS A 4 7.15 9.69 -11.28
N ASN A 5 6.18 10.59 -11.47
CA ASN A 5 4.86 10.55 -10.85
C ASN A 5 4.03 9.36 -11.38
N ASN A 6 4.62 8.16 -11.40
CA ASN A 6 3.95 6.92 -11.77
C ASN A 6 3.31 6.31 -10.51
N PRO A 7 1.97 6.14 -10.47
CA PRO A 7 1.27 5.47 -9.37
C PRO A 7 1.88 4.11 -8.99
N ALA A 8 2.32 3.32 -9.99
CA ALA A 8 2.94 2.03 -9.76
C ALA A 8 4.29 2.14 -9.03
N GLY A 9 5.07 3.17 -9.35
CA GLY A 9 6.36 3.44 -8.70
C GLY A 9 6.18 3.81 -7.24
N ARG A 10 5.24 4.73 -6.96
CA ARG A 10 4.89 5.14 -5.60
C ARG A 10 4.38 3.95 -4.76
N LEU A 11 3.51 3.13 -5.33
CA LEU A 11 3.02 1.92 -4.68
C LEU A 11 4.15 0.95 -4.36
N TYR A 12 5.05 0.72 -5.31
CA TYR A 12 6.22 -0.14 -5.11
C TYR A 12 7.10 0.37 -3.97
N ASP A 13 7.39 1.67 -3.92
CA ASP A 13 8.23 2.27 -2.89
C ASP A 13 7.62 2.12 -1.49
N LEU A 14 6.31 2.36 -1.35
CA LEU A 14 5.58 2.18 -0.08
C LEU A 14 5.58 0.72 0.38
N LEU A 15 5.27 -0.23 -0.51
CA LEU A 15 5.29 -1.66 -0.18
C LEU A 15 6.70 -2.15 0.18
N LYS A 16 7.73 -1.61 -0.50
CA LYS A 16 9.13 -1.91 -0.20
C LYS A 16 9.55 -1.34 1.15
N ALA A 17 9.08 -0.15 1.52
CA ALA A 17 9.32 0.43 2.83
C ALA A 17 8.65 -0.39 3.95
N ALA A 18 7.41 -0.83 3.75
CA ALA A 18 6.71 -1.71 4.68
C ALA A 18 7.42 -3.07 4.84
N LYS A 19 7.89 -3.67 3.74
CA LYS A 19 8.63 -4.95 3.75
C LYS A 19 9.95 -4.88 4.53
N LYS A 20 10.57 -3.70 4.65
CA LYS A 20 11.81 -3.50 5.42
C LYS A 20 11.59 -3.48 6.93
N GLN A 21 10.34 -3.36 7.39
CA GLN A 21 10.05 -3.34 8.82
C GLN A 21 10.18 -4.75 9.44
N PRO A 22 10.49 -4.84 10.75
CA PRO A 22 10.61 -6.12 11.46
C PRO A 22 9.33 -6.98 11.37
N PRO A 23 9.44 -8.30 11.19
CA PRO A 23 8.30 -9.20 10.95
C PRO A 23 7.37 -9.43 12.16
N ARG A 24 7.65 -8.82 13.32
CA ARG A 24 6.83 -8.91 14.54
C ARG A 24 6.32 -7.56 15.03
N GLU A 25 6.52 -6.52 14.24
CA GLU A 25 6.02 -5.20 14.56
C GLU A 25 4.51 -5.12 14.30
N LYS A 26 3.77 -4.37 15.13
CA LYS A 26 2.32 -4.20 14.94
C LYS A 26 2.10 -3.48 13.60
N VAL A 27 1.05 -3.89 12.88
CA VAL A 27 0.70 -3.32 11.57
C VAL A 27 0.50 -1.80 11.64
N ARG A 28 -0.09 -1.30 12.74
CA ARG A 28 -0.22 0.14 13.02
C ARG A 28 1.14 0.84 13.01
N ASP A 29 2.12 0.31 13.74
CA ASP A 29 3.43 0.92 13.92
C ASP A 29 4.25 0.86 12.62
N VAL A 30 4.14 -0.25 11.88
CA VAL A 30 4.71 -0.40 10.54
C VAL A 30 4.22 0.71 9.60
N TRP A 31 2.90 0.90 9.50
CA TRP A 31 2.34 1.90 8.59
C TRP A 31 2.60 3.33 9.08
N ALA A 32 2.55 3.57 10.39
CA ALA A 32 2.91 4.87 10.96
C ALA A 32 4.35 5.27 10.57
N LYS A 33 5.31 4.34 10.68
CA LYS A 33 6.70 4.56 10.24
C LYS A 33 6.84 4.77 8.73
N VAL A 34 6.09 4.01 7.93
CA VAL A 34 6.14 4.13 6.46
C VAL A 34 5.60 5.48 6.00
N PHE A 35 4.55 5.99 6.65
CA PHE A 35 3.94 7.26 6.33
C PHE A 35 4.55 8.46 7.07
N ASP A 36 5.48 8.21 7.99
CA ASP A 36 6.08 9.22 8.87
C ASP A 36 5.03 10.02 9.67
N VAL A 37 4.13 9.28 10.33
CA VAL A 37 3.04 9.84 11.15
C VAL A 37 3.07 9.28 12.55
N ASP A 38 2.50 10.01 13.51
CA ASP A 38 2.35 9.53 14.88
C ASP A 38 1.38 8.32 14.90
N PRO A 39 1.77 7.15 15.44
CA PRO A 39 0.86 6.01 15.60
C PRO A 39 -0.34 6.33 16.52
N ALA A 40 -0.26 7.38 17.34
CA ALA A 40 -1.37 7.90 18.15
C ALA A 40 -2.33 8.81 17.37
N ASP A 41 -1.99 9.26 16.16
CA ASP A 41 -2.93 9.95 15.27
C ASP A 41 -3.67 8.92 14.41
N THR A 42 -4.70 8.31 15.02
CA THR A 42 -5.51 7.29 14.32
C THR A 42 -6.23 7.86 13.10
N ALA A 43 -6.66 9.12 13.14
CA ALA A 43 -7.39 9.72 12.04
C ALA A 43 -6.48 9.87 10.82
N LEU A 44 -5.30 10.48 11.01
CA LEU A 44 -4.33 10.63 9.94
C LEU A 44 -3.84 9.28 9.41
N LEU A 45 -3.56 8.32 10.28
CA LEU A 45 -3.13 6.97 9.86
C LEU A 45 -4.19 6.28 8.99
N LEU A 46 -5.48 6.37 9.36
CA LEU A 46 -6.58 5.82 8.57
C LEU A 46 -6.70 6.51 7.21
N THR A 47 -6.56 7.83 7.16
CA THR A 47 -6.54 8.59 5.90
C THR A 47 -5.41 8.11 4.98
N MET A 48 -4.19 7.97 5.51
CA MET A 48 -3.03 7.51 4.71
C MET A 48 -3.20 6.07 4.20
N ILE A 49 -3.83 5.20 4.99
CA ILE A 49 -4.16 3.84 4.55
C ILE A 49 -5.24 3.85 3.46
N ALA A 50 -6.27 4.69 3.60
CA ALA A 50 -7.28 4.85 2.56
C ALA A 50 -6.66 5.36 1.25
N ASP A 51 -5.75 6.33 1.32
CA ASP A 51 -5.01 6.85 0.17
C ASP A 51 -4.13 5.77 -0.49
N LEU A 52 -3.51 4.90 0.30
CA LEU A 52 -2.78 3.74 -0.21
C LEU A 52 -3.71 2.74 -0.94
N ILE A 53 -4.89 2.46 -0.39
CA ILE A 53 -5.89 1.60 -1.04
C ILE A 53 -6.33 2.21 -2.38
N ILE A 54 -6.59 3.52 -2.41
CA ILE A 54 -6.92 4.25 -3.64
C ILE A 54 -5.76 4.16 -4.65
N LEU A 55 -4.51 4.28 -4.20
CA LEU A 55 -3.33 4.15 -5.06
C LEU A 55 -3.24 2.74 -5.68
N VAL A 56 -3.54 1.69 -4.91
CA VAL A 56 -3.61 0.31 -5.41
C VAL A 56 -4.69 0.19 -6.49
N ALA A 57 -5.90 0.69 -6.23
CA ALA A 57 -7.00 0.65 -7.19
C ALA A 57 -6.66 1.41 -8.49
N ASN A 58 -6.09 2.61 -8.37
CA ASN A 58 -5.67 3.42 -9.52
C ASN A 58 -4.57 2.74 -10.34
N THR A 59 -3.62 2.08 -9.68
CA THR A 59 -2.54 1.35 -10.35
C THR A 59 -3.09 0.13 -11.08
N LYS A 60 -4.00 -0.62 -10.45
CA LYS A 60 -4.70 -1.76 -11.07
C LYS A 60 -5.44 -1.34 -12.34
N ALA A 61 -6.28 -0.31 -12.23
CA ALA A 61 -7.05 0.23 -13.35
C ALA A 61 -6.15 0.76 -14.49
N SER A 62 -4.96 1.29 -14.14
CA SER A 62 -3.99 1.74 -15.15
C SER A 62 -3.38 0.57 -15.92
N ILE A 63 -3.10 -0.56 -15.25
CA ILE A 63 -2.58 -1.78 -15.89
C ILE A 63 -3.66 -2.42 -16.76
N GLU A 64 -4.91 -2.49 -16.29
CA GLU A 64 -6.04 -3.06 -17.05
C GLU A 64 -6.27 -2.36 -18.40
N ARG A 65 -5.90 -1.08 -18.52
CA ARG A 65 -6.02 -0.28 -19.75
C ARG A 65 -4.85 -0.43 -20.71
N LEU A 66 -3.78 -1.14 -20.33
CA LEU A 66 -2.65 -1.36 -21.23
C LEU A 66 -3.03 -2.41 -22.28
N GLU A 67 -3.08 -2.00 -23.54
CA GLU A 67 -3.21 -2.92 -24.67
C GLU A 67 -1.90 -3.69 -24.87
N ASN A 68 -1.98 -4.99 -25.21
CA ASN A 68 -0.84 -5.89 -25.46
C ASN A 68 -0.03 -6.32 -24.23
N VAL A 69 -0.64 -6.34 -23.05
CA VAL A 69 -0.04 -6.89 -21.82
C VAL A 69 -0.87 -8.07 -21.32
N ASP A 70 -0.21 -9.13 -20.85
CA ASP A 70 -0.90 -10.23 -20.16
C ASP A 70 -1.39 -9.76 -18.78
N ASN A 71 -2.57 -9.15 -18.78
CA ASN A 71 -3.21 -8.61 -17.59
C ASN A 71 -3.39 -9.68 -16.50
N THR A 72 -3.51 -10.96 -16.86
CA THR A 72 -3.64 -12.06 -15.87
C THR A 72 -2.37 -12.17 -15.01
N LEU A 73 -1.20 -12.05 -15.64
CA LEU A 73 0.08 -12.13 -14.94
C LEU A 73 0.31 -10.89 -14.04
N TYR A 74 0.09 -9.70 -14.58
CA TYR A 74 0.40 -8.44 -13.88
C TYR A 74 -0.63 -8.04 -12.82
N LEU A 75 -1.86 -8.55 -12.90
CA LEU A 75 -2.90 -8.27 -11.89
C LEU A 75 -2.87 -9.26 -10.71
N LYS A 76 -2.18 -10.41 -10.83
CA LYS A 76 -2.08 -11.41 -9.75
C LYS A 76 -1.58 -10.84 -8.41
N PRO A 77 -0.58 -9.92 -8.36
CA PRO A 77 -0.16 -9.29 -7.11
C PRO A 77 -1.26 -8.44 -6.45
N PHE A 78 -2.17 -7.85 -7.22
CA PHE A 78 -3.22 -6.96 -6.70
C PHE A 78 -4.26 -7.71 -5.87
N VAL A 79 -4.60 -8.95 -6.24
CA VAL A 79 -5.47 -9.82 -5.43
C VAL A 79 -4.88 -10.06 -4.05
N LYS A 80 -3.55 -10.21 -3.94
CA LYS A 80 -2.88 -10.37 -2.65
C LYS A 80 -2.92 -9.09 -1.83
N LEU A 81 -2.77 -7.93 -2.48
CA LEU A 81 -2.85 -6.62 -1.81
C LEU A 81 -4.27 -6.36 -1.30
N GLU A 82 -5.29 -6.61 -2.10
CA GLU A 82 -6.71 -6.50 -1.70
C GLU A 82 -7.02 -7.38 -0.48
N ASN A 83 -6.55 -8.63 -0.48
CA ASN A 83 -6.67 -9.53 0.67
C ASN A 83 -5.90 -9.06 1.91
N LEU A 84 -4.73 -8.44 1.72
CA LEU A 84 -3.98 -7.86 2.83
C LEU A 84 -4.76 -6.70 3.45
N PHE A 85 -5.27 -5.77 2.63
CA PHE A 85 -5.99 -4.60 3.12
C PHE A 85 -7.35 -4.94 3.75
N SER A 86 -8.02 -6.01 3.32
CA SER A 86 -9.26 -6.47 3.95
C SER A 86 -9.07 -7.04 5.37
N GLN A 87 -7.82 -7.38 5.73
CA GLN A 87 -7.46 -7.95 7.02
C GLN A 87 -6.62 -7.00 7.88
N VAL A 88 -6.43 -5.75 7.45
CA VAL A 88 -5.62 -4.78 8.19
C VAL A 88 -6.24 -4.53 9.58
N ASN A 89 -5.50 -4.93 10.61
CA ASN A 89 -5.85 -4.69 12.01
C ASN A 89 -5.01 -3.52 12.54
N LEU A 90 -5.70 -2.42 12.88
CA LEU A 90 -5.09 -1.20 13.42
C LEU A 90 -5.41 -1.01 14.91
N ASN A 91 -5.89 -2.04 15.62
CA ASN A 91 -6.18 -1.93 17.05
C ASN A 91 -4.93 -1.54 17.83
N ARG A 92 -5.12 -0.74 18.88
CA ARG A 92 -4.02 -0.36 19.79
C ARG A 92 -3.72 -1.45 20.83
N GLU A 93 -4.72 -2.26 21.16
CA GLU A 93 -4.65 -3.23 22.24
C GLU A 93 -3.93 -4.52 21.82
N CYS A 94 -3.13 -5.04 22.75
CA CYS A 94 -2.70 -6.44 22.79
C CYS A 94 -3.56 -7.16 23.82
#